data_AF-A0AA88RFY6-F1
#
_entry.id   AF-A0AA88RFY6-F1
#
_cell.length_a   1.000
_cell.length_b   1.000
_cell.length_c   1.000
_cell.angle_alpha   90.00
_cell.angle_beta   90.00
_cell.angle_gamma   90.00
#
_symmetry.space_group_name_H-M   'P 1'
#
loop_
_entity.id
_entity.type
_entity.pdbx_description
1 polymer ?
#
loop_
_entity_poly.entity_id
_entity_poly.type
_entity_poly.pdbx_seq_one_letter_code
_entity_poly.pdbx_strand_id
1 'polypeptide(L)'
;MVDLGSQRGQVLHLMSTATSVDCGSQVRRTSSFRSLMECMVPACCGGFQPTSPSSLSDSSSNSLSSSSSSSSTSSASYESSPAHHSPSTSTVTGTFFGHRKGRVSFCLQDSTKSSRPLLLLEFGVPTSYLAREMRHGVLRIALECCGDNRRRVHSGSRSLYGVPVWSMYCNGRKVGYSVKRQVTANDATVLKVMQSISVGAGVLPKYMVSSGIDGGGDDQLMYLRAKFERVIGSTDSESFYMINPDGSSGGQDLSIFLLRSRVTPNGP
;
A
#
# COMPACT_ATOMS: atom_id res chain seq x y z
N MET A 1 -13.21 57.85 -69.68
CA MET A 1 -13.99 56.60 -69.62
C MET A 1 -14.05 56.23 -68.15
N VAL A 2 -15.07 56.71 -67.42
CA VAL A 2 -16.14 55.92 -66.75
C VAL A 2 -15.56 54.68 -66.03
N ASP A 3 -15.84 54.40 -64.76
CA ASP A 3 -17.14 54.49 -64.11
C ASP A 3 -17.00 54.48 -62.57
N LEU A 4 -18.07 54.93 -61.93
CA LEU A 4 -18.33 55.07 -60.52
C LEU A 4 -18.82 53.75 -59.91
N GLY A 5 -18.39 53.50 -58.67
CA GLY A 5 -19.35 53.23 -57.60
C GLY A 5 -19.91 51.82 -57.41
N SER A 6 -20.10 51.52 -56.12
CA SER A 6 -21.04 50.54 -55.56
C SER A 6 -20.53 49.10 -55.44
N GLN A 7 -20.27 48.68 -54.20
CA GLN A 7 -21.26 47.87 -53.49
C GLN A 7 -20.86 47.62 -52.03
N ARG A 8 -21.87 47.75 -51.17
CA ARG A 8 -21.89 47.41 -49.76
C ARG A 8 -21.37 45.98 -49.53
N GLY A 9 -20.19 45.87 -48.93
CA GLY A 9 -19.72 44.65 -48.30
C GLY A 9 -20.58 44.35 -47.08
N GLN A 10 -21.28 43.23 -47.14
CA GLN A 10 -22.11 42.70 -46.08
C GLN A 10 -21.29 42.49 -44.81
N VAL A 11 -21.93 42.78 -43.67
CA VAL A 11 -21.48 42.43 -42.33
C VAL A 11 -21.13 40.94 -42.32
N LEU A 12 -19.83 40.61 -42.29
CA LEU A 12 -19.38 39.28 -41.94
C LEU A 12 -19.78 39.06 -40.49
N HIS A 13 -20.91 38.38 -40.31
CA HIS A 13 -21.29 37.80 -39.03
C HIS A 13 -20.17 36.83 -38.67
N LEU A 14 -19.27 37.29 -37.79
CA LEU A 14 -18.28 36.44 -37.14
C LEU A 14 -19.07 35.37 -36.40
N MET A 15 -19.25 34.21 -37.01
CA MET A 15 -19.72 33.03 -36.30
C MET A 15 -18.61 32.64 -35.34
N SER A 16 -18.65 33.25 -34.15
CA SER A 16 -17.98 32.77 -32.95
C SER A 16 -18.66 31.47 -32.52
N THR A 17 -18.52 30.44 -33.34
CA THR A 17 -18.76 29.07 -32.89
C THR A 17 -17.41 28.62 -32.34
N ALA A 18 -17.20 28.93 -31.06
CA ALA A 18 -16.28 28.16 -30.26
C ALA A 18 -16.75 26.70 -30.37
N THR A 19 -16.10 25.94 -31.24
CA THR A 19 -16.11 24.49 -31.14
C THR A 19 -15.37 24.22 -29.83
N SER A 20 -16.12 24.10 -28.74
CA SER A 20 -15.61 23.43 -27.57
C SER A 20 -15.35 22.00 -28.03
N VAL A 21 -14.12 21.76 -28.48
CA VAL A 21 -13.56 20.43 -28.44
C VAL A 21 -13.51 20.13 -26.95
N ASP A 22 -14.57 19.48 -26.47
CA ASP A 22 -14.56 18.82 -25.18
C ASP A 22 -13.57 17.67 -25.34
N CYS A 23 -12.29 18.01 -25.25
CA CYS A 23 -11.25 17.09 -24.84
C CYS A 23 -11.59 16.74 -23.40
N GLY A 24 -12.61 15.87 -23.24
CA GLY A 24 -12.83 15.06 -22.08
C GLY A 24 -11.53 14.31 -21.86
N SER A 25 -10.66 14.93 -21.07
CA SER A 25 -9.31 14.51 -20.78
C SER A 25 -9.41 13.28 -19.89
N GLN A 26 -9.73 12.16 -20.54
CA GLN A 26 -9.73 10.83 -19.96
C GLN A 26 -8.28 10.31 -19.81
N VAL A 27 -7.36 11.19 -19.43
CA VAL A 27 -5.97 10.87 -19.07
C VAL A 27 -5.79 11.03 -17.56
N ARG A 28 -6.74 10.45 -16.83
CA ARG A 28 -6.50 9.95 -15.48
C ARG A 28 -7.31 8.66 -15.32
N ARG A 29 -7.03 7.68 -16.18
CA ARG A 29 -7.26 6.29 -15.78
C ARG A 29 -6.27 5.99 -14.65
N THR A 30 -6.59 6.45 -13.45
CA THR A 30 -6.29 5.68 -12.25
C THR A 30 -7.07 4.40 -12.44
N SER A 31 -6.48 3.42 -13.13
CA SER A 31 -6.99 2.06 -13.08
C SER A 31 -7.24 1.79 -11.62
N SER A 32 -8.50 1.50 -11.26
CA SER A 32 -8.82 1.14 -9.89
C SER A 32 -7.81 0.09 -9.46
N PHE A 33 -7.36 0.14 -8.20
CA PHE A 33 -6.36 -0.81 -7.72
C PHE A 33 -6.73 -2.25 -8.14
N ARG A 34 -8.03 -2.58 -8.07
CA ARG A 34 -8.62 -3.83 -8.53
C ARG A 34 -8.33 -4.15 -10.00
N SER A 35 -8.48 -3.19 -10.89
CA SER A 35 -8.18 -3.33 -12.32
C SER A 35 -6.69 -3.64 -12.58
N LEU A 36 -5.76 -3.05 -11.80
CA LEU A 36 -4.34 -3.39 -11.92
C LEU A 36 -4.04 -4.83 -11.48
N MET A 37 -4.71 -5.29 -10.42
CA MET A 37 -4.54 -6.68 -9.97
C MET A 37 -5.09 -7.68 -10.98
N GLU A 38 -6.18 -7.33 -11.67
CA GLU A 38 -6.74 -8.13 -12.77
C GLU A 38 -5.78 -8.26 -13.95
N CYS A 39 -5.02 -7.20 -14.28
CA CYS A 39 -3.99 -7.26 -15.33
C CYS A 39 -2.75 -8.07 -14.91
N MET A 40 -2.44 -8.17 -13.60
CA MET A 40 -1.23 -8.84 -13.11
C MET A 40 -1.37 -10.35 -12.96
N VAL A 41 -2.58 -10.84 -12.73
CA VAL A 41 -2.86 -12.26 -12.50
C VAL A 41 -3.79 -12.74 -13.62
N PRO A 42 -3.26 -13.40 -14.66
CA PRO A 42 -4.07 -13.93 -15.75
C PRO A 42 -5.23 -14.77 -15.20
N ALA A 43 -6.41 -14.64 -15.79
CA ALA A 43 -7.62 -15.37 -15.40
C ALA A 43 -7.49 -16.91 -15.49
N CYS A 44 -6.37 -17.41 -16.02
CA CYS A 44 -6.13 -18.83 -16.32
C CYS A 44 -5.76 -19.69 -15.12
N CYS A 45 -5.59 -19.14 -13.92
CA CYS A 45 -5.19 -19.90 -12.72
C CYS A 45 -6.36 -20.20 -11.75
N GLY A 46 -7.62 -20.13 -12.21
CA GLY A 46 -8.83 -20.25 -11.39
C GLY A 46 -9.43 -21.66 -11.25
N GLY A 47 -8.66 -22.73 -11.40
CA GLY A 47 -9.16 -24.11 -11.30
C GLY A 47 -9.10 -24.70 -9.88
N PHE A 48 -9.83 -24.14 -8.91
CA PHE A 48 -10.20 -24.86 -7.68
C PHE A 48 -11.56 -24.36 -7.20
N GLN A 49 -12.58 -25.15 -7.50
CA GLN A 49 -13.95 -25.00 -7.02
C GLN A 49 -13.98 -25.44 -5.55
N PRO A 50 -14.44 -24.60 -4.59
CA PRO A 50 -14.88 -25.11 -3.30
C PRO A 50 -16.25 -25.78 -3.52
N THR A 51 -16.30 -27.10 -3.34
CA THR A 51 -17.56 -27.84 -3.24
C THR A 51 -18.28 -27.42 -1.96
N SER A 52 -19.47 -26.83 -2.10
CA SER A 52 -20.39 -26.62 -1.00
C SER A 52 -20.85 -27.97 -0.42
N PRO A 53 -20.97 -28.12 0.91
CA PRO A 53 -21.93 -29.04 1.48
C PRO A 53 -23.18 -28.31 1.97
N SER A 54 -24.28 -28.95 1.64
CA SER A 54 -25.68 -28.72 1.95
C SER A 54 -26.01 -28.47 3.42
N SER A 55 -27.04 -27.63 3.57
CA SER A 55 -27.95 -27.44 4.70
C SER A 55 -28.30 -28.69 5.51
N LEU A 56 -28.23 -28.57 6.83
CA LEU A 56 -29.19 -29.18 7.75
C LEU A 56 -29.58 -28.15 8.81
N SER A 57 -30.87 -27.85 8.80
CA SER A 57 -31.62 -27.13 9.83
C SER A 57 -31.76 -27.99 11.08
N ASP A 58 -31.62 -27.39 12.26
CA ASP A 58 -32.53 -27.73 13.35
C ASP A 58 -32.78 -26.54 14.27
N SER A 59 -34.06 -26.32 14.51
CA SER A 59 -34.65 -25.25 15.30
C SER A 59 -34.75 -25.69 16.75
N SER A 60 -34.41 -24.83 17.70
CA SER A 60 -34.96 -24.91 19.06
C SER A 60 -34.97 -23.53 19.70
N SER A 61 -36.19 -23.03 19.86
CA SER A 61 -36.60 -21.83 20.56
C SER A 61 -36.26 -21.88 22.05
N ASN A 62 -35.85 -20.75 22.61
CA ASN A 62 -36.38 -20.32 23.91
C ASN A 62 -36.24 -18.79 24.07
N SER A 63 -37.39 -18.15 24.13
CA SER A 63 -37.63 -16.75 24.45
C SER A 63 -37.65 -16.56 25.96
N LEU A 64 -36.86 -15.63 26.51
CA LEU A 64 -37.16 -14.97 27.78
C LEU A 64 -36.77 -13.49 27.72
N SER A 65 -37.70 -12.67 28.22
CA SER A 65 -37.81 -11.24 28.13
C SER A 65 -37.08 -10.49 29.25
N SER A 66 -36.80 -9.21 28.94
CA SER A 66 -36.81 -8.03 29.84
C SER A 66 -35.87 -8.00 31.05
N SER A 67 -34.99 -7.00 31.09
CA SER A 67 -35.28 -5.76 31.84
C SER A 67 -34.11 -4.77 31.80
N SER A 68 -34.43 -3.56 31.39
CA SER A 68 -33.67 -2.35 31.60
C SER A 68 -33.58 -2.03 33.10
N SER A 69 -32.36 -1.81 33.61
CA SER A 69 -32.16 -1.11 34.88
C SER A 69 -30.98 -0.16 34.76
N SER A 70 -31.32 1.13 34.82
CA SER A 70 -30.44 2.25 35.10
C SER A 70 -29.99 2.19 36.56
N SER A 71 -28.69 2.32 36.82
CA SER A 71 -28.22 2.78 38.13
C SER A 71 -26.95 3.61 37.98
N SER A 72 -27.09 4.88 38.34
CA SER A 72 -26.01 5.83 38.55
C SER A 72 -25.56 5.69 40.00
N THR A 73 -24.26 5.51 40.25
CA THR A 73 -23.66 5.85 41.55
C THR A 73 -22.26 6.43 41.34
N SER A 74 -22.00 7.46 42.13
CA SER A 74 -20.94 8.46 42.02
C SER A 74 -19.66 8.06 42.75
N SER A 75 -18.53 8.35 42.09
CA SER A 75 -17.24 8.83 42.63
C SER A 75 -16.73 8.32 43.99
N ALA A 76 -15.61 7.60 43.95
CA ALA A 76 -14.55 7.73 44.94
C ALA A 76 -13.18 7.64 44.23
N SER A 77 -12.45 8.75 44.30
CA SER A 77 -11.09 8.95 43.82
C SER A 77 -10.10 8.10 44.60
N TYR A 78 -9.35 7.27 43.88
CA TYR A 78 -8.00 6.86 44.27
C TYR A 78 -7.08 7.03 43.06
N GLU A 79 -6.11 7.88 43.29
CA GLU A 79 -5.12 8.39 42.37
C GLU A 79 -3.96 7.40 42.29
N SER A 80 -3.77 6.79 41.12
CA SER A 80 -2.49 6.30 40.57
C SER A 80 -2.76 5.63 39.23
N SER A 81 -3.07 6.42 38.20
CA SER A 81 -3.11 5.90 36.82
C SER A 81 -1.67 5.64 36.35
N PRO A 82 -1.30 4.43 35.91
CA PRO A 82 -0.05 4.22 35.19
C PRO A 82 -0.12 5.07 33.92
N ALA A 83 0.96 5.77 33.60
CA ALA A 83 1.05 6.54 32.36
C ALA A 83 0.72 5.64 31.16
N HIS A 84 -0.52 5.73 30.68
CA HIS A 84 -0.91 5.16 29.41
C HIS A 84 -0.15 5.97 28.36
N HIS A 85 1.00 5.44 27.93
CA HIS A 85 1.65 5.89 26.71
C HIS A 85 0.64 5.66 25.58
N SER A 86 -0.15 6.68 25.26
CA SER A 86 -0.93 6.70 24.03
C SER A 86 0.06 6.41 22.90
N PRO A 87 -0.14 5.37 22.09
CA PRO A 87 0.79 5.05 21.03
C PRO A 87 0.92 6.28 20.14
N SER A 88 2.15 6.75 19.94
CA SER A 88 2.39 7.89 19.06
C SER A 88 2.05 7.44 17.64
N THR A 89 0.96 7.97 17.09
CA THR A 89 0.58 7.71 15.70
C THR A 89 1.20 8.79 14.82
N SER A 90 1.69 8.37 13.65
CA SER A 90 2.21 9.29 12.63
C SER A 90 1.84 8.76 11.26
N THR A 91 1.83 9.62 10.24
CA THR A 91 1.57 9.17 8.86
C THR A 91 2.86 9.05 8.09
N VAL A 92 3.06 7.93 7.41
CA VAL A 92 4.20 7.69 6.52
C VAL A 92 3.71 7.32 5.11
N THR A 93 4.62 7.34 4.14
CA THR A 93 4.36 6.89 2.77
C THR A 93 5.09 5.58 2.51
N GLY A 94 4.32 4.56 2.12
CA GLY A 94 4.85 3.28 1.64
C GLY A 94 4.75 3.21 0.12
N THR A 95 5.78 2.69 -0.54
CA THR A 95 5.78 2.43 -1.98
C THR A 95 6.30 1.04 -2.28
N PHE A 96 5.45 0.20 -2.84
CA PHE A 96 5.82 -1.06 -3.46
C PHE A 96 6.08 -0.81 -4.94
N PHE A 97 7.15 -1.34 -5.47
CA PHE A 97 7.44 -1.28 -6.89
C PHE A 97 8.22 -2.51 -7.34
N GLY A 98 7.98 -2.94 -8.57
CA GLY A 98 8.61 -4.15 -9.08
C GLY A 98 8.20 -4.42 -10.52
N HIS A 99 9.10 -5.07 -11.24
CA HIS A 99 8.81 -5.57 -12.58
C HIS A 99 7.79 -6.71 -12.50
N ARG A 100 7.05 -6.95 -13.59
CA ARG A 100 5.98 -7.95 -13.61
C ARG A 100 6.47 -9.37 -13.35
N LYS A 101 7.63 -9.71 -13.90
CA LYS A 101 8.30 -11.00 -13.67
C LYS A 101 9.38 -10.92 -12.58
N GLY A 102 9.51 -9.78 -11.92
CA GLY A 102 10.53 -9.51 -10.91
C GLY A 102 10.04 -9.67 -9.48
N ARG A 103 10.94 -9.35 -8.55
CA ARG A 103 10.65 -9.25 -7.12
C ARG A 103 10.16 -7.85 -6.75
N VAL A 104 9.45 -7.77 -5.62
CA VAL A 104 8.95 -6.49 -5.10
C VAL A 104 10.02 -5.79 -4.28
N SER A 105 10.20 -4.50 -4.54
CA SER A 105 10.89 -3.58 -3.65
C SER A 105 9.85 -2.78 -2.85
N PHE A 106 10.01 -2.72 -1.54
CA PHE A 106 9.17 -1.95 -0.64
C PHE A 106 9.99 -0.84 0.02
N CYS A 107 9.54 0.39 -0.15
CA CYS A 107 10.16 1.60 0.33
C CYS A 107 9.25 2.32 1.33
N LEU A 108 9.81 2.75 2.46
CA LEU A 108 9.12 3.54 3.48
C LEU A 108 9.75 4.92 3.63
N GLN A 109 8.95 5.98 3.59
CA GLN A 109 9.38 7.38 3.68
C GLN A 109 8.51 8.15 4.70
N ASP A 110 9.11 8.94 5.59
CA ASP A 110 8.34 9.82 6.50
C ASP A 110 7.52 10.88 5.74
N SER A 111 8.10 11.43 4.67
CA SER A 111 7.47 12.45 3.83
C SER A 111 7.59 12.08 2.35
N THR A 112 6.59 12.47 1.55
CA THR A 112 6.59 12.25 0.09
C THR A 112 7.73 12.96 -0.63
N LYS A 113 8.29 14.00 0.00
CA LYS A 113 9.41 14.80 -0.53
C LYS A 113 10.78 14.31 -0.06
N SER A 114 10.85 13.35 0.87
CA SER A 114 12.12 12.87 1.39
C SER A 114 12.89 12.13 0.29
N SER A 115 14.10 12.59 -0.02
CA SER A 115 15.00 11.91 -0.97
C SER A 115 15.56 10.60 -0.42
N ARG A 116 15.65 10.47 0.91
CA ARG A 116 16.18 9.26 1.58
C ARG A 116 15.05 8.46 2.24
N PRO A 117 14.88 7.18 1.88
CA PRO A 117 13.91 6.34 2.55
C PRO A 117 14.42 5.90 3.92
N LEU A 118 13.49 5.71 4.86
CA LEU A 118 13.75 5.11 6.17
C LEU A 118 14.20 3.66 6.02
N LEU A 119 13.54 2.96 5.10
CA LEU A 119 13.71 1.54 4.86
C LEU A 119 13.48 1.25 3.38
N LEU A 120 14.37 0.46 2.79
CA LEU A 120 14.19 -0.17 1.48
C LEU A 120 14.44 -1.66 1.62
N LEU A 121 13.39 -2.44 1.39
CA LEU A 121 13.44 -3.90 1.41
C LEU A 121 13.23 -4.44 0.00
N GLU A 122 13.93 -5.52 -0.31
CA GLU A 122 13.59 -6.41 -1.41
C GLU A 122 12.90 -7.64 -0.83
N PHE A 123 11.70 -7.94 -1.29
CA PHE A 123 10.95 -9.10 -0.87
C PHE A 123 11.37 -10.33 -1.66
N GLY A 124 11.43 -11.48 -0.98
CA GLY A 124 11.71 -12.77 -1.61
C GLY A 124 10.56 -13.31 -2.47
N VAL A 125 9.45 -12.57 -2.60
CA VAL A 125 8.29 -12.98 -3.40
C VAL A 125 8.19 -12.20 -4.72
N PRO A 126 7.70 -12.84 -5.80
CA PRO A 126 7.41 -12.16 -7.06
C PRO A 126 6.31 -11.09 -6.92
N THR A 127 6.34 -10.08 -7.79
CA THR A 127 5.29 -9.06 -7.86
C THR A 127 3.89 -9.65 -8.09
N SER A 128 3.80 -10.67 -8.94
CA SER A 128 2.55 -11.39 -9.23
C SER A 128 1.99 -12.13 -8.00
N TYR A 129 2.84 -12.62 -7.11
CA TYR A 129 2.41 -13.25 -5.85
C TYR A 129 1.71 -12.24 -4.96
N LEU A 130 2.34 -11.08 -4.74
CA LEU A 130 1.78 -10.02 -3.89
C LEU A 130 0.46 -9.49 -4.46
N ALA A 131 0.42 -9.27 -5.78
CA ALA A 131 -0.78 -8.84 -6.48
C ALA A 131 -1.94 -9.83 -6.28
N ARG A 132 -1.67 -11.14 -6.35
CA ARG A 132 -2.68 -12.17 -6.12
C ARG A 132 -3.21 -12.15 -4.69
N GLU A 133 -2.34 -12.01 -3.68
CA GLU A 133 -2.80 -11.90 -2.29
C GLU A 133 -3.68 -10.66 -2.08
N MET A 134 -3.32 -9.53 -2.72
CA MET A 134 -4.10 -8.29 -2.66
C MET A 134 -5.49 -8.39 -3.33
N ARG A 135 -5.71 -9.34 -4.25
CA ARG A 135 -7.04 -9.55 -4.89
C ARG A 135 -8.09 -10.03 -3.90
N HIS A 136 -7.68 -10.69 -2.82
CA HIS A 136 -8.60 -11.23 -1.81
C HIS A 136 -9.10 -10.17 -0.82
N GLY A 137 -8.75 -8.89 -1.04
CA GLY A 137 -9.27 -7.76 -0.28
C GLY A 137 -8.49 -7.43 1.00
N VAL A 138 -7.82 -8.42 1.60
CA VAL A 138 -6.98 -8.24 2.80
C VAL A 138 -5.61 -8.84 2.59
N LEU A 139 -4.56 -8.05 2.84
CA LEU A 139 -3.17 -8.51 2.87
C LEU A 139 -2.48 -8.02 4.14
N ARG A 140 -2.01 -8.98 4.95
CA ARG A 140 -1.18 -8.73 6.12
C ARG A 140 0.24 -9.22 5.86
N ILE A 141 1.20 -8.29 5.84
CA ILE A 141 2.62 -8.61 5.68
C ILE A 141 3.27 -8.52 7.06
N ALA A 142 3.80 -9.63 7.58
CA ALA A 142 4.65 -9.60 8.77
C ALA A 142 6.11 -9.83 8.39
N LEU A 143 6.98 -8.99 8.90
CA LEU A 143 8.42 -9.06 8.76
C LEU A 143 9.00 -9.27 10.15
N GLU A 144 9.49 -10.49 10.37
CA GLU A 144 9.99 -10.91 11.67
C GLU A 144 11.51 -11.09 11.64
N CYS A 145 12.20 -10.59 12.65
CA CYS A 145 13.61 -10.91 12.87
C CYS A 145 13.81 -11.49 14.27
N CYS A 146 14.65 -12.52 14.36
CA CYS A 146 15.08 -13.03 15.65
C CYS A 146 16.07 -12.05 16.26
N GLY A 147 15.78 -11.56 17.46
CA GLY A 147 16.74 -10.83 18.28
C GLY A 147 17.73 -11.81 18.89
N ASP A 148 18.98 -11.83 18.41
CA ASP A 148 20.06 -12.54 19.10
C ASP A 148 20.37 -11.81 20.41
N ASN A 149 19.97 -12.39 21.53
CA ASN A 149 20.18 -11.84 22.86
C ASN A 149 21.69 -11.71 23.17
N ARG A 150 22.54 -12.54 22.55
CA ARG A 150 24.01 -12.54 22.79
C ARG A 150 24.70 -11.33 22.18
N ARG A 151 24.10 -10.68 21.18
CA ARG A 151 24.65 -9.46 20.53
C ARG A 151 24.16 -8.16 21.14
N ARG A 152 23.24 -8.22 22.12
CA ARG A 152 22.74 -7.01 22.82
C ARG A 152 23.76 -6.41 23.80
N VAL A 153 24.80 -7.17 24.19
CA VAL A 153 25.82 -6.71 25.16
C VAL A 153 26.69 -5.56 24.61
N HIS A 154 26.81 -5.42 23.28
CA HIS A 154 27.63 -4.38 22.64
C HIS A 154 26.88 -3.49 21.65
N SER A 155 25.56 -3.67 21.52
CA SER A 155 24.77 -2.96 20.51
C SER A 155 23.49 -2.48 21.17
N GLY A 156 23.51 -1.23 21.63
CA GLY A 156 22.31 -0.51 22.08
C GLY A 156 21.17 -0.68 21.07
N SER A 157 19.93 -0.64 21.59
CA SER A 157 18.66 -0.78 20.86
C SER A 157 18.78 -0.58 19.34
N ARG A 158 19.02 -1.66 18.59
CA ARG A 158 19.14 -1.58 17.13
C ARG A 158 17.76 -1.25 16.58
N SER A 159 17.62 -0.07 15.97
CA SER A 159 16.42 0.34 15.23
C SER A 159 15.92 -0.80 14.34
N LEU A 160 14.60 -1.02 14.29
CA LEU A 160 13.98 -1.99 13.37
C LEU A 160 14.41 -1.72 11.93
N TYR A 161 14.51 -0.46 11.52
CA TYR A 161 14.99 -0.09 10.18
C TYR A 161 16.44 -0.49 9.90
N GLY A 162 17.23 -0.85 10.93
CA GLY A 162 18.60 -1.34 10.83
C GLY A 162 18.75 -2.86 10.67
N VAL A 163 17.64 -3.61 10.66
CA VAL A 163 17.67 -5.07 10.52
C VAL A 163 17.97 -5.46 9.07
N PRO A 164 18.99 -6.31 8.81
CA PRO A 164 19.42 -6.63 7.45
C PRO A 164 18.52 -7.67 6.75
N VAL A 165 17.97 -8.63 7.50
CA VAL A 165 17.18 -9.75 6.95
C VAL A 165 15.98 -10.01 7.85
N TRP A 166 14.84 -10.25 7.21
CA TRP A 166 13.55 -10.51 7.84
C TRP A 166 12.98 -11.81 7.29
N SER A 167 12.38 -12.64 8.14
CA SER A 167 11.43 -13.66 7.70
C SER A 167 10.14 -12.96 7.29
N MET A 168 9.65 -13.25 6.09
CA MET A 168 8.46 -12.63 5.53
C MET A 168 7.29 -13.59 5.58
N TYR A 169 6.16 -13.08 6.07
CA TYR A 169 4.89 -13.78 6.10
C TYR A 169 3.83 -12.95 5.38
N CYS A 170 2.98 -13.62 4.60
CA CYS A 170 1.75 -13.05 4.07
C CYS A 170 0.57 -13.81 4.67
N ASN A 171 -0.37 -13.10 5.29
CA ASN A 171 -1.58 -13.67 5.88
C ASN A 171 -1.28 -14.87 6.82
N GLY A 172 -0.22 -14.75 7.63
CA GLY A 172 0.22 -15.78 8.58
C GLY A 172 1.05 -16.92 7.99
N ARG A 173 1.23 -17.00 6.67
CA ARG A 173 2.05 -18.03 6.01
C ARG A 173 3.45 -17.50 5.73
N LYS A 174 4.51 -18.24 6.09
CA LYS A 174 5.88 -17.88 5.75
C LYS A 174 6.08 -18.02 4.24
N VAL A 175 6.44 -16.94 3.56
CA VAL A 175 6.57 -16.89 2.10
C VAL A 175 8.01 -16.70 1.62
N GLY A 176 8.93 -16.38 2.53
CA GLY A 176 10.35 -16.25 2.21
C GLY A 176 11.08 -15.32 3.16
N TYR A 177 12.07 -14.62 2.63
CA TYR A 177 12.85 -13.62 3.34
C TYR A 177 12.78 -12.28 2.63
N SER A 178 12.87 -11.19 3.39
CA SER A 178 13.03 -9.83 2.88
C SER A 178 14.36 -9.26 3.34
N VAL A 179 15.09 -8.66 2.41
CA VAL A 179 16.46 -8.19 2.66
C VAL A 179 16.50 -6.68 2.55
N LYS A 180 17.09 -6.02 3.54
CA LYS A 180 17.39 -4.59 3.46
C LYS A 180 18.52 -4.38 2.46
N ARG A 181 18.30 -3.49 1.50
CA ARG A 181 19.32 -3.12 0.51
C ARG A 181 19.50 -1.61 0.42
N GLN A 182 20.62 -1.20 -0.19
CA GLN A 182 20.90 0.20 -0.47
C GLN A 182 20.09 0.67 -1.69
N VAL A 183 19.82 1.98 -1.74
CA VAL A 183 19.17 2.64 -2.87
C VAL A 183 20.13 2.63 -4.07
N THR A 184 19.70 2.03 -5.18
CA THR A 184 20.43 2.03 -6.46
C THR A 184 20.06 3.24 -7.30
N ALA A 185 20.79 3.48 -8.40
CA ALA A 185 20.44 4.53 -9.36
C ALA A 185 19.02 4.34 -9.95
N ASN A 186 18.64 3.09 -10.24
CA ASN A 186 17.29 2.79 -10.73
C ASN A 186 16.23 3.11 -9.68
N ASP A 187 16.46 2.75 -8.41
CA ASP A 187 15.54 3.10 -7.32
C ASP A 187 15.40 4.61 -7.18
N ALA A 188 16.50 5.36 -7.28
CA ALA A 188 16.47 6.82 -7.21
C ALA A 188 15.60 7.42 -8.33
N THR A 189 15.69 6.89 -9.56
CA THR A 189 14.82 7.30 -10.68
C THR A 189 13.36 6.97 -10.40
N VAL A 190 13.04 5.77 -9.92
CA VAL A 190 11.67 5.39 -9.54
C VAL A 190 11.14 6.31 -8.45
N LEU A 191 11.91 6.53 -7.38
CA LEU A 191 11.51 7.38 -6.26
C LEU A 191 11.35 8.84 -6.67
N LYS A 192 12.13 9.33 -7.65
CA LYS A 192 11.96 10.66 -8.23
C LYS A 192 10.63 10.79 -8.96
N VAL A 193 10.25 9.79 -9.78
CA VAL A 193 8.92 9.74 -10.41
C VAL A 193 7.82 9.70 -9.34
N MET A 194 8.02 8.94 -8.27
CA MET A 194 7.04 8.84 -7.16
C MET A 194 6.83 10.13 -6.37
N GLN A 195 7.68 11.16 -6.53
CA GLN A 195 7.47 12.46 -5.89
C GLN A 195 6.24 13.20 -6.42
N SER A 196 5.84 12.96 -7.68
CA SER A 196 4.63 13.55 -8.27
C SER A 196 3.35 12.75 -7.97
N ILE A 197 3.48 11.62 -7.28
CA ILE A 197 2.38 10.69 -6.98
C ILE A 197 2.15 10.70 -5.46
N SER A 198 0.97 11.11 -5.02
CA SER A 198 0.64 11.11 -3.58
C SER A 198 0.22 9.72 -3.10
N VAL A 199 -0.78 9.13 -3.76
CA VAL A 199 -1.37 7.81 -3.53
C VAL A 199 -1.84 7.26 -4.88
N GLY A 200 -1.73 5.95 -5.07
CA GLY A 200 -2.25 5.25 -6.24
C GLY A 200 -1.44 4.01 -6.59
N ALA A 201 -1.98 3.21 -7.49
CA ALA A 201 -1.27 2.11 -8.11
C ALA A 201 -1.23 2.33 -9.62
N GLY A 202 -0.24 1.75 -10.30
CA GLY A 202 -0.13 1.90 -11.74
C GLY A 202 1.05 1.16 -12.33
N VAL A 203 1.24 1.39 -13.63
CA VAL A 203 2.39 0.91 -14.38
C VAL A 203 3.15 2.11 -14.91
N LEU A 204 4.45 2.18 -14.60
CA LEU A 204 5.35 3.19 -15.11
C LEU A 204 5.87 2.77 -16.49
N PRO A 205 5.74 3.65 -17.50
CA PRO A 205 6.35 3.42 -18.80
C PRO A 205 7.87 3.28 -18.69
N LYS A 206 8.45 2.38 -19.51
CA LYS A 206 9.89 2.07 -19.50
C LYS A 206 10.77 3.32 -19.63
N TYR A 207 10.37 4.27 -20.48
CA TYR A 207 11.13 5.50 -20.73
C TYR A 207 11.26 6.44 -19.51
N MET A 208 10.40 6.29 -18.49
CA MET A 208 10.49 7.11 -17.28
C MET A 208 11.53 6.61 -16.28
N VAL A 209 11.92 5.33 -16.39
CA VAL A 209 12.73 4.63 -15.37
C VAL A 209 13.96 3.93 -15.92
N SER A 210 14.10 3.84 -17.25
CA SER A 210 15.31 3.33 -17.91
C SER A 210 15.86 4.36 -18.89
N SER A 211 17.16 4.63 -18.79
CA SER A 211 17.91 5.50 -19.72
C SER A 211 18.54 4.74 -20.90
N GLY A 212 18.26 3.44 -21.04
CA GLY A 212 18.85 2.57 -22.07
C GLY A 212 17.90 2.22 -23.23
N ILE A 213 18.43 2.22 -24.45
CA ILE A 213 17.73 1.89 -25.71
C ILE A 213 17.42 0.38 -25.84
N ASP A 214 18.07 -0.48 -25.05
CA ASP A 214 18.00 -1.92 -25.27
C ASP A 214 17.00 -2.66 -24.37
N GLY A 215 16.39 -3.69 -24.95
CA GLY A 215 15.58 -4.70 -24.27
C GLY A 215 14.14 -4.71 -24.76
N GLY A 216 13.91 -5.41 -25.88
CA GLY A 216 12.59 -5.72 -26.45
C GLY A 216 11.76 -6.70 -25.60
N GLY A 217 11.62 -6.41 -24.31
CA GLY A 217 10.77 -7.14 -23.39
C GLY A 217 9.68 -6.24 -22.81
N ASP A 218 8.45 -6.74 -22.79
CA ASP A 218 7.24 -6.14 -22.18
C ASP A 218 7.29 -6.17 -20.62
N ASP A 219 8.44 -5.87 -20.03
CA ASP A 219 8.63 -5.86 -18.58
C ASP A 219 8.39 -4.46 -18.02
N GLN A 220 7.10 -4.15 -17.87
CA GLN A 220 6.65 -2.87 -17.37
C GLN A 220 6.84 -2.81 -15.83
N LEU A 221 7.31 -1.66 -15.32
CA LEU A 221 7.51 -1.46 -13.89
C LEU A 221 6.18 -1.10 -13.24
N MET A 222 5.75 -1.88 -12.26
CA MET A 222 4.48 -1.65 -11.56
C MET A 222 4.74 -1.03 -10.20
N TYR A 223 3.78 -0.26 -9.71
CA TYR A 223 3.88 0.36 -8.39
C TYR A 223 2.54 0.41 -7.66
N LEU A 224 2.64 0.48 -6.34
CA LEU A 224 1.60 0.86 -5.39
C LEU A 224 2.21 1.84 -4.41
N ARG A 225 1.66 3.05 -4.33
CA ARG A 225 2.04 4.08 -3.38
C ARG A 225 0.83 4.42 -2.52
N ALA A 226 1.00 4.39 -1.20
CA ALA A 226 -0.08 4.66 -0.27
C ALA A 226 0.41 5.40 0.98
N LYS A 227 -0.53 5.99 1.69
CA LYS A 227 -0.31 6.54 3.03
C LYS A 227 -0.60 5.45 4.06
N PHE A 228 0.20 5.40 5.10
CA PHE A 228 0.05 4.46 6.19
C PHE A 228 0.01 5.20 7.50
N GLU A 229 -0.94 4.83 8.35
CA GLU A 229 -0.89 5.13 9.77
C GLU A 229 0.17 4.23 10.41
N ARG A 230 1.24 4.85 10.91
CA ARG A 230 2.31 4.21 11.65
C ARG A 230 1.96 4.22 13.13
N VAL A 231 1.94 3.03 13.72
CA VAL A 231 1.72 2.80 15.14
C VAL A 231 2.98 2.17 15.73
N ILE A 232 3.62 2.87 16.66
CA ILE A 232 4.80 2.37 17.37
C ILE A 232 4.31 1.66 18.63
N GLY A 233 4.40 0.33 18.65
CA GLY A 233 4.03 -0.47 19.82
C GLY A 233 5.16 -0.53 20.84
N SER A 234 6.39 -0.74 20.39
CA SER A 234 7.60 -0.70 21.23
C SER A 234 8.85 -0.50 20.37
N THR A 235 10.04 -0.48 20.99
CA THR A 235 11.32 -0.51 20.24
C THR A 235 11.50 -1.76 19.37
N ASP A 236 10.77 -2.83 19.68
CA ASP A 236 10.83 -4.12 19.00
C ASP A 236 9.59 -4.36 18.10
N SER A 237 8.63 -3.41 18.01
CA SER A 237 7.40 -3.58 17.22
C SER A 237 6.88 -2.26 16.64
N GLU A 238 6.70 -2.24 15.31
CA GLU A 238 6.01 -1.16 14.59
C GLU A 238 5.01 -1.74 13.57
N SER A 239 3.85 -1.10 13.47
CA SER A 239 2.77 -1.48 12.56
C SER A 239 2.42 -0.33 11.62
N PHE A 240 2.03 -0.67 10.40
CA PHE A 240 1.64 0.27 9.35
C PHE A 240 0.31 -0.17 8.76
N TYR A 241 -0.73 0.66 8.87
CA TYR A 241 -2.07 0.39 8.35
C TYR A 241 -2.35 1.33 7.18
N MET A 242 -2.70 0.78 6.02
CA MET A 242 -2.97 1.59 4.84
C MET A 242 -4.19 2.49 5.07
N ILE A 243 -4.05 3.77 4.78
CA ILE A 243 -5.13 4.76 4.85
C ILE A 243 -5.82 4.82 3.49
N ASN A 244 -7.07 4.38 3.44
CA ASN A 244 -7.89 4.43 2.24
C ASN A 244 -8.44 5.85 2.02
N PRO A 245 -8.15 6.50 0.87
CA PRO A 245 -8.53 7.89 0.63
C PRO A 245 -10.04 8.10 0.43
N ASP A 246 -10.80 7.05 0.15
CA ASP A 246 -12.23 7.08 -0.16
C ASP A 246 -13.12 6.74 1.05
N GLY A 247 -12.53 6.49 2.24
CA GLY A 247 -13.27 6.12 3.46
C GLY A 247 -14.19 4.90 3.31
N SER A 248 -14.05 4.15 2.21
CA SER A 248 -15.01 3.14 1.80
C SER A 248 -14.69 1.80 2.46
N SER A 249 -15.68 1.22 3.11
CA SER A 249 -15.62 -0.08 3.79
C SER A 249 -15.42 -1.29 2.86
N GLY A 250 -15.38 -1.07 1.54
CA GLY A 250 -15.07 -2.08 0.51
C GLY A 250 -13.68 -1.93 -0.13
N GLY A 251 -12.83 -1.05 0.40
CA GLY A 251 -11.45 -0.85 -0.06
C GLY A 251 -10.54 -2.01 0.30
N GLN A 252 -9.32 -2.01 -0.26
CA GLN A 252 -8.32 -3.00 0.12
C GLN A 252 -7.76 -2.69 1.50
N ASP A 253 -7.62 -3.71 2.34
CA ASP A 253 -6.94 -3.63 3.62
C ASP A 253 -5.52 -4.17 3.48
N LEU A 254 -4.54 -3.29 3.66
CA LEU A 254 -3.13 -3.62 3.63
C LEU A 254 -2.49 -3.19 4.94
N SER A 255 -1.93 -4.15 5.68
CA SER A 255 -1.17 -3.90 6.89
C SER A 255 0.21 -4.54 6.83
N ILE A 256 1.19 -3.86 7.44
CA ILE A 256 2.58 -4.31 7.50
C ILE A 256 3.04 -4.25 8.96
N PHE A 257 3.70 -5.30 9.41
CA PHE A 257 4.19 -5.43 10.79
C PHE A 257 5.69 -5.68 10.76
N LEU A 258 6.46 -4.86 11.48
CA LEU A 258 7.88 -5.08 11.74
C LEU A 258 8.03 -5.56 13.18
N LEU A 259 8.47 -6.81 13.35
CA LEU A 259 8.52 -7.46 14.66
C LEU A 259 9.92 -8.02 14.93
N ARG A 260 10.48 -7.70 16.09
CA ARG A 260 11.67 -8.37 16.61
C ARG A 260 11.25 -9.33 17.71
N SER A 261 11.31 -10.64 17.42
CA SER A 261 11.05 -11.66 18.45
C SER A 261 12.24 -11.75 19.41
N ARG A 262 11.93 -11.94 20.70
CA ARG A 262 12.95 -12.30 21.69
C ARG A 262 13.07 -13.81 21.66
N VAL A 263 14.28 -14.30 21.44
CA VAL A 263 14.56 -15.72 21.67
C VAL A 263 14.52 -15.91 23.18
N THR A 264 13.44 -16.49 23.70
CA THR A 264 13.48 -17.09 25.03
C THR A 264 14.39 -18.30 24.91
N PRO A 265 15.56 -18.32 25.57
CA PRO A 265 16.29 -19.58 25.69
C PRO A 265 15.31 -20.58 26.30
N ASN A 266 15.16 -21.74 25.69
CA ASN A 266 14.40 -22.84 26.28
C ASN A 266 14.87 -22.96 27.74
N GLY A 267 13.91 -22.86 28.66
CA GLY A 267 14.19 -22.97 30.09
C GLY A 267 14.88 -24.30 30.41
N PRO A 268 15.59 -24.36 31.56
CA PRO A 268 16.34 -25.55 31.97
C PRO A 268 15.48 -26.81 32.04
#